data_AF-A0A1E5AJ82-F1
#
_entry.id   AF-A0A1E5AJ82-F1
#
_cell.length_a   1.000
_cell.length_b   1.000
_cell.length_c   1.000
_cell.angle_alpha   90.00
_cell.angle_beta   90.00
_cell.angle_gamma   90.00
#
_symmetry.space_group_name_H-M   'P 1'
#
loop_
_entity.id
_entity.type
_entity.pdbx_description
1 polymer ?
#
loop_
_entity_poly.entity_id
_entity_poly.type
_entity_poly.pdbx_seq_one_letter_code
_entity_poly.pdbx_strand_id
1 'polypeptide(L)'
;MKDLKSDSPFVLALTIVKSKQDLGDGIAASDDVLICVRNEDINETHPNVISVPTQRIPAVLAEKIIAAGAEEGSSGSTTIYRGQAASSKSANGHSEIIYAVESLLAGKLGLADAIERGEFSFTARLAGNQIGTANHPEFHGTDRPDHEDLQMMNIMVRVDRGAELLGEPTVSYDHVKWVSIDKFRTMWANGKQPTDVGFTGEESFRLCIHGLCISSSADVLAVI
;
A
#
# COMPACT_ATOMS: atom_id res chain seq x y z
N MET A 1 0.06 24.95 -2.17
CA MET A 1 -0.68 23.88 -1.47
C MET A 1 -2.13 24.30 -1.38
N LYS A 2 -3.08 23.53 -1.91
CA LYS A 2 -4.49 23.73 -1.54
C LYS A 2 -4.62 23.40 -0.05
N ASP A 3 -5.33 24.24 0.69
CA ASP A 3 -5.63 24.04 2.11
C ASP A 3 -6.31 22.69 2.32
N LEU A 4 -5.53 21.68 2.67
CA LEU A 4 -6.04 20.50 3.36
C LEU A 4 -6.62 21.00 4.68
N LYS A 5 -7.87 20.63 4.98
CA LYS A 5 -8.38 20.79 6.33
C LYS A 5 -7.40 20.07 7.26
N SER A 6 -7.00 20.72 8.35
CA SER A 6 -6.03 20.19 9.34
C SER A 6 -6.40 18.81 9.90
N ASP A 7 -7.61 18.34 9.63
CA ASP A 7 -8.21 17.16 10.23
C ASP A 7 -8.35 15.98 9.24
N SER A 8 -7.89 16.11 7.99
CA SER A 8 -7.93 15.01 7.03
C SER A 8 -7.05 13.84 7.53
N PRO A 9 -7.60 12.63 7.65
CA PRO A 9 -6.88 11.50 8.22
C PRO A 9 -5.76 11.02 7.30
N PHE A 10 -4.70 10.52 7.92
CA PHE A 10 -3.62 9.85 7.23
C PHE A 10 -3.92 8.36 7.07
N VAL A 11 -3.78 7.88 5.84
CA VAL A 11 -3.82 6.46 5.49
C VAL A 11 -2.45 6.06 4.99
N LEU A 12 -1.87 5.05 5.62
CA LEU A 12 -0.69 4.38 5.14
C LEU A 12 -1.08 3.33 4.09
N ALA A 13 -0.42 3.35 2.94
CA ALA A 13 -0.38 2.28 1.95
C ALA A 13 1.03 1.68 1.87
N LEU A 14 1.12 0.36 1.72
CA LEU A 14 2.39 -0.32 1.50
C LEU A 14 2.49 -0.87 0.09
N THR A 15 3.42 -0.33 -0.70
CA THR A 15 3.86 -0.97 -1.94
C THR A 15 4.92 -2.00 -1.56
N ILE A 16 4.49 -3.24 -1.31
CA ILE A 16 5.37 -4.33 -0.90
C ILE A 16 5.90 -5.04 -2.14
N VAL A 17 7.21 -5.10 -2.31
CA VAL A 17 7.88 -5.73 -3.44
C VAL A 17 8.77 -6.90 -3.01
N LYS A 18 8.84 -7.89 -3.88
CA LYS A 18 9.81 -8.99 -3.83
C LYS A 18 10.83 -8.74 -4.93
N SER A 19 11.96 -8.15 -4.56
CA SER A 19 13.04 -7.78 -5.47
C SER A 19 14.39 -8.21 -4.92
N LYS A 20 15.34 -8.51 -5.82
CA LYS A 20 16.75 -8.72 -5.47
C LYS A 20 17.54 -7.40 -5.41
N GLN A 21 16.99 -6.31 -5.93
CA GLN A 21 17.62 -5.01 -5.97
C GLN A 21 17.34 -4.22 -4.69
N ASP A 22 18.26 -3.33 -4.31
CA ASP A 22 18.04 -2.38 -3.22
C ASP A 22 17.04 -1.30 -3.63
N LEU A 23 16.24 -0.79 -2.67
CA LEU A 23 15.24 0.25 -2.93
C LEU A 23 15.82 1.56 -3.50
N GLY A 24 17.15 1.74 -3.46
CA GLY A 24 17.88 2.86 -4.04
C GLY A 24 18.45 2.59 -5.45
N ASP A 25 18.56 1.33 -5.86
CA ASP A 25 19.19 0.91 -7.12
C ASP A 25 18.17 0.65 -8.24
N GLY A 26 16.89 0.90 -7.97
CA GLY A 26 15.76 0.65 -8.86
C GLY A 26 15.06 -0.68 -8.55
N ILE A 27 13.83 -0.82 -9.05
CA ILE A 27 13.05 -2.06 -8.97
C ILE A 27 12.79 -2.54 -10.39
N ALA A 28 13.07 -3.79 -10.69
CA ALA A 28 12.92 -4.32 -12.03
C ALA A 28 11.43 -4.53 -12.36
N ALA A 29 11.07 -4.30 -13.62
CA ALA A 29 9.77 -4.63 -14.21
C ALA A 29 9.34 -6.10 -13.97
N SER A 30 10.31 -7.01 -13.90
CA SER A 30 10.11 -8.43 -13.65
C SER A 30 9.99 -8.82 -12.17
N ASP A 31 10.23 -7.88 -11.25
CA ASP A 31 10.00 -8.12 -9.82
C ASP A 31 8.50 -8.18 -9.52
N ASP A 32 8.15 -8.74 -8.36
CA ASP A 32 6.76 -8.87 -7.95
C ASP A 32 6.36 -7.78 -6.95
N VAL A 33 5.11 -7.34 -7.01
CA VAL A 33 4.43 -6.50 -6.03
C VAL A 33 3.27 -7.28 -5.41
N LEU A 34 3.02 -7.05 -4.13
CA LEU A 34 1.91 -7.65 -3.40
C LEU A 34 0.63 -6.86 -3.65
N ILE A 35 -0.42 -7.55 -4.10
CA ILE A 35 -1.78 -7.05 -4.12
C ILE A 35 -2.66 -7.85 -3.17
N CYS A 36 -3.73 -7.22 -2.70
CA CYS A 36 -4.70 -7.85 -1.81
C CYS A 36 -6.12 -7.55 -2.26
N VAL A 37 -7.02 -8.53 -2.11
CA VAL A 37 -8.47 -8.34 -2.27
C VAL A 37 -9.07 -8.17 -0.88
N ARG A 38 -9.73 -7.04 -0.62
CA ARG A 38 -10.41 -6.80 0.65
C ARG A 38 -11.54 -7.79 0.88
N ASN A 39 -11.57 -8.38 2.07
CA ASN A 39 -12.64 -9.28 2.48
C ASN A 39 -14.00 -8.57 2.48
N GLU A 40 -14.97 -9.11 1.73
CA GLU A 40 -16.30 -8.54 1.55
C GLU A 40 -17.10 -8.46 2.85
N ASP A 41 -17.04 -9.51 3.67
CA ASP A 41 -17.87 -9.65 4.87
C ASP A 41 -17.53 -8.62 5.96
N ILE A 42 -16.28 -8.14 5.98
CA ILE A 42 -15.80 -7.24 7.04
C ILE A 42 -15.43 -5.83 6.57
N ASN A 43 -15.27 -5.59 5.25
CA ASN A 43 -14.95 -4.27 4.71
C ASN A 43 -16.20 -3.60 4.12
N GLU A 44 -17.02 -2.98 4.97
CA GLU A 44 -18.25 -2.29 4.53
C GLU A 44 -18.01 -1.20 3.48
N THR A 45 -16.86 -0.53 3.53
CA THR A 45 -16.58 0.65 2.67
C THR A 45 -16.01 0.32 1.30
N HIS A 46 -15.43 -0.88 1.16
CA HIS A 46 -14.62 -1.27 0.00
C HIS A 46 -14.59 -2.80 -0.15
N PRO A 47 -15.75 -3.48 -0.23
CA PRO A 47 -15.79 -4.93 -0.40
C PRO A 47 -15.26 -5.33 -1.78
N ASN A 48 -14.56 -6.47 -1.88
CA ASN A 48 -14.05 -7.01 -3.16
C ASN A 48 -13.12 -6.06 -3.96
N VAL A 49 -12.48 -5.10 -3.28
CA VAL A 49 -11.55 -4.15 -3.91
C VAL A 49 -10.15 -4.74 -3.95
N ILE A 50 -9.56 -4.83 -5.15
CA ILE A 50 -8.12 -5.08 -5.33
C ILE A 50 -7.37 -3.81 -4.94
N SER A 51 -6.48 -3.95 -3.97
CA SER A 51 -5.74 -2.85 -3.36
C SER A 51 -4.33 -3.30 -2.98
N VAL A 52 -3.55 -2.36 -2.43
CA VAL A 52 -2.39 -2.69 -1.61
C VAL A 52 -2.76 -2.62 -0.13
N PRO A 53 -2.00 -3.25 0.78
CA PRO A 53 -2.30 -3.20 2.20
C PRO A 53 -2.35 -1.76 2.72
N THR A 54 -3.41 -1.42 3.46
CA THR A 54 -3.61 -0.07 4.01
C THR A 54 -4.07 -0.07 5.46
N GLN A 55 -3.72 0.99 6.19
CA GLN A 55 -4.24 1.26 7.53
C GLN A 55 -4.27 2.77 7.80
N ARG A 56 -5.20 3.24 8.64
CA ARG A 56 -5.11 4.60 9.17
C ARG A 56 -3.99 4.68 10.18
N ILE A 57 -3.26 5.79 10.21
CA ILE A 57 -2.18 6.03 11.18
C ILE A 57 -2.35 7.39 11.87
N PRO A 58 -1.82 7.58 13.10
CA PRO A 58 -1.86 8.88 13.76
C PRO A 58 -1.14 9.95 12.93
N ALA A 59 -1.72 11.15 12.84
CA ALA A 59 -1.15 12.27 12.07
C ALA A 59 0.28 12.59 12.51
N VAL A 60 0.53 12.62 13.82
CA VAL A 60 1.87 12.87 14.38
C VAL A 60 2.93 11.87 13.88
N LEU A 61 2.55 10.62 13.65
CA LEU A 61 3.46 9.62 13.10
C LEU A 61 3.70 9.86 11.60
N ALA A 62 2.63 10.11 10.84
CA ALA A 62 2.70 10.38 9.41
C ALA A 62 3.57 11.62 9.10
N GLU A 63 3.33 12.71 9.83
CA GLU A 63 4.06 13.98 9.69
C GLU A 63 5.55 13.80 9.93
N LYS A 64 5.94 13.02 10.95
CA LYS A 64 7.35 12.69 11.21
C LYS A 64 8.00 11.92 10.06
N ILE A 65 7.29 10.94 9.50
CA ILE A 65 7.79 10.14 8.38
C ILE A 65 7.94 11.01 7.14
N ILE A 66 6.94 11.86 6.83
CA ILE A 66 6.97 12.78 5.69
C ILE A 66 8.09 13.81 5.83
N ALA A 67 8.25 14.40 7.02
CA ALA A 67 9.31 15.38 7.29
C ALA A 67 10.74 14.82 7.15
N ALA A 68 10.91 13.50 7.28
CA ALA A 68 12.19 12.83 7.06
C ALA A 68 12.48 12.52 5.58
N GLY A 69 11.48 12.64 4.69
CA GLY A 69 11.64 12.46 3.25
C GLY A 69 12.15 13.71 2.54
N ALA A 70 12.81 13.53 1.40
CA ALA A 70 13.12 14.62 0.47
C ALA A 70 12.21 14.50 -0.75
N GLU A 71 11.40 15.53 -1.00
CA GLU A 71 10.57 15.61 -2.21
C GLU A 71 11.47 15.66 -3.45
N GLU A 72 11.20 14.76 -4.40
CA GLU A 72 11.94 14.67 -5.66
C GLU A 72 11.14 15.18 -6.86
N GLY A 73 9.81 15.09 -6.78
CA GLY A 73 8.92 15.52 -7.85
C GLY A 73 7.51 14.97 -7.66
N SER A 74 6.83 14.70 -8.77
CA SER A 74 5.48 14.14 -8.77
C SER A 74 5.29 13.17 -9.93
N SER A 75 4.48 12.14 -9.70
CA SER A 75 3.98 11.22 -10.72
C SER A 75 2.47 11.14 -10.58
N GLY A 76 1.73 11.39 -11.65
CA GLY A 76 0.26 11.50 -11.59
C GLY A 76 -0.18 12.58 -10.59
N SER A 77 -0.88 12.15 -9.53
CA SER A 77 -1.32 13.04 -8.43
C SER A 77 -0.55 12.80 -7.13
N THR A 78 0.51 12.00 -7.19
CA THR A 78 1.33 11.59 -6.06
C THR A 78 2.62 12.40 -6.04
N THR A 79 2.88 13.08 -4.92
CA THR A 79 4.20 13.65 -4.63
C THR A 79 5.17 12.51 -4.36
N ILE A 80 6.31 12.49 -5.05
CA ILE A 80 7.33 11.45 -4.95
C ILE A 80 8.42 11.88 -4.00
N TYR A 81 8.80 10.95 -3.12
CA TYR A 81 9.86 11.15 -2.14
C TYR A 81 11.04 10.21 -2.42
N ARG A 82 12.24 10.74 -2.22
CA ARG A 82 13.46 9.99 -2.01
C ARG A 82 13.87 10.15 -0.56
N GLY A 83 14.16 9.04 0.10
CA GLY A 83 14.53 9.04 1.50
C GLY A 83 15.52 7.93 1.79
N GLN A 84 16.19 8.04 2.93
CA GLN A 84 17.04 6.97 3.41
C GLN A 84 16.16 5.74 3.71
N ALA A 85 16.56 4.60 3.15
CA ALA A 85 15.91 3.34 3.48
C ALA A 85 16.28 2.91 4.90
N ALA A 86 15.31 2.43 5.65
CA ALA A 86 15.48 1.85 6.98
C ALA A 86 15.28 0.34 6.90
N SER A 87 16.11 -0.43 7.60
CA SER A 87 15.95 -1.89 7.72
C SER A 87 15.30 -2.24 9.05
N SER A 88 14.31 -3.13 9.02
CA SER A 88 13.69 -3.72 10.22
C SER A 88 14.71 -4.38 11.16
N LYS A 89 15.80 -4.94 10.62
CA LYS A 89 16.84 -5.63 11.41
C LYS A 89 17.71 -4.69 12.25
N SER A 90 17.94 -3.47 11.79
CA SER A 90 18.85 -2.53 12.45
C SER A 90 18.14 -1.43 13.22
N ALA A 91 16.84 -1.24 12.98
CA ALA A 91 16.06 -0.19 13.62
C ALA A 91 15.76 -0.45 15.09
N ASN A 92 15.76 -1.71 15.55
CA ASN A 92 15.41 -2.09 16.94
C ASN A 92 14.12 -1.42 17.45
N GLY A 93 13.11 -1.23 16.58
CA GLY A 93 11.85 -0.56 16.93
C GLY A 93 11.92 0.96 17.12
N HIS A 94 13.06 1.61 16.87
CA HIS A 94 13.23 3.07 17.07
C HIS A 94 12.98 3.91 15.81
N SER A 95 12.59 3.29 14.71
CA SER A 95 12.33 3.99 13.45
C SER A 95 10.83 4.10 13.21
N GLU A 96 10.33 5.33 13.06
CA GLU A 96 8.91 5.62 12.83
C GLU A 96 8.36 4.87 11.61
N ILE A 97 9.14 4.80 10.53
CA ILE A 97 8.74 4.13 9.30
C ILE A 97 8.67 2.61 9.49
N ILE A 98 9.61 2.02 10.22
CA ILE A 98 9.62 0.59 10.52
C ILE A 98 8.43 0.23 11.40
N TYR A 99 8.18 1.00 12.46
CA TYR A 99 7.02 0.80 13.33
C TYR A 99 5.69 0.87 12.55
N ALA A 100 5.54 1.86 11.66
CA ALA A 100 4.34 2.01 10.85
C ALA A 100 4.12 0.80 9.91
N VAL A 101 5.19 0.29 9.30
CA VAL A 101 5.15 -0.91 8.45
C VAL A 101 4.82 -2.15 9.28
N GLU A 102 5.55 -2.40 10.37
CA GLU A 102 5.34 -3.56 11.27
C GLU A 102 3.92 -3.60 11.81
N SER A 103 3.38 -2.46 12.25
CA SER A 103 1.99 -2.35 12.72
C SER A 103 1.00 -2.82 11.65
N LEU A 104 1.21 -2.47 10.39
CA LEU A 104 0.33 -2.92 9.30
C LEU A 104 0.52 -4.41 9.03
N LEU A 105 1.77 -4.86 8.86
CA LEU A 105 2.08 -6.26 8.58
C LEU A 105 1.53 -7.19 9.67
N ALA A 106 1.68 -6.80 10.95
CA ALA A 106 1.14 -7.53 12.09
C ALA A 106 -0.39 -7.51 12.11
N GLY A 107 -1.01 -6.32 12.00
CA GLY A 107 -2.45 -6.15 12.18
C GLY A 107 -3.30 -6.61 10.99
N LYS A 108 -2.76 -6.59 9.77
CA LYS A 108 -3.52 -6.83 8.53
C LYS A 108 -3.01 -8.01 7.71
N LEU A 109 -1.75 -8.41 7.84
CA LEU A 109 -1.16 -9.53 7.08
C LEU A 109 -0.76 -10.72 7.97
N GLY A 110 -1.06 -10.67 9.27
CA GLY A 110 -0.84 -11.80 10.19
C GLY A 110 0.64 -12.10 10.47
N LEU A 111 1.54 -11.13 10.26
CA LEU A 111 2.99 -11.35 10.38
C LEU A 111 3.57 -11.06 11.77
N ALA A 112 2.74 -10.84 12.79
CA ALA A 112 3.19 -10.45 14.13
C ALA A 112 4.26 -11.41 14.69
N ASP A 113 3.94 -12.71 14.76
CA ASP A 113 4.85 -13.72 15.30
C ASP A 113 6.13 -13.88 14.46
N ALA A 114 6.00 -13.79 13.13
CA ALA A 114 7.14 -13.92 12.22
C ALA A 114 8.12 -12.75 12.32
N ILE A 115 7.61 -11.54 12.55
CA ILE A 115 8.44 -10.35 12.81
C ILE A 115 9.18 -10.51 14.14
N GLU A 116 8.47 -10.85 15.22
CA GLU A 116 9.08 -11.03 16.55
C GLU A 116 10.13 -12.15 16.60
N ARG A 117 9.94 -13.21 15.81
CA ARG A 117 10.90 -14.32 15.68
C ARG A 117 12.05 -14.03 14.71
N GLY A 118 12.03 -12.90 14.00
CA GLY A 118 13.02 -12.55 12.97
C GLY A 118 12.96 -13.44 11.72
N GLU A 119 11.83 -14.11 11.49
CA GLU A 119 11.55 -14.93 10.31
C GLU A 119 11.14 -14.07 9.11
N PHE A 120 10.47 -12.95 9.39
CA PHE A 120 10.17 -11.91 8.42
C PHE A 120 11.05 -10.68 8.63
N SER A 121 11.67 -10.17 7.56
CA SER A 121 12.42 -8.92 7.62
C SER A 121 12.32 -8.16 6.31
N PHE A 122 12.32 -6.84 6.40
CA PHE A 122 12.17 -5.95 5.26
C PHE A 122 13.01 -4.68 5.41
N THR A 123 13.14 -3.99 4.28
CA THR A 123 13.69 -2.64 4.15
C THR A 123 12.59 -1.73 3.63
N ALA A 124 12.44 -0.53 4.20
CA ALA A 124 11.36 0.39 3.87
C ALA A 124 11.86 1.82 3.63
N ARG A 125 11.18 2.56 2.76
CA ARG A 125 11.39 4.00 2.57
C ARG A 125 10.07 4.69 2.21
N LEU A 126 9.94 5.96 2.60
CA LEU A 126 8.88 6.81 2.07
C LEU A 126 9.06 6.92 0.55
N ALA A 127 7.98 6.74 -0.20
CA ALA A 127 8.02 6.76 -1.65
C ALA A 127 7.00 7.72 -2.26
N GLY A 128 5.83 7.89 -1.63
CA GLY A 128 4.82 8.80 -2.13
C GLY A 128 3.94 9.40 -1.05
N ASN A 129 3.33 10.55 -1.34
CA ASN A 129 2.19 11.08 -0.62
C ASN A 129 1.16 11.60 -1.62
N GLN A 130 -0.09 11.16 -1.51
CA GLN A 130 -1.17 11.54 -2.39
C GLN A 130 -2.33 12.11 -1.58
N ILE A 131 -2.80 13.28 -1.97
CA ILE A 131 -3.98 13.91 -1.39
C ILE A 131 -5.17 13.58 -2.29
N GLY A 132 -6.27 13.09 -1.71
CA GLY A 132 -7.45 12.78 -2.50
C GLY A 132 -8.68 12.48 -1.66
N THR A 133 -9.74 12.12 -2.36
CA THR A 133 -11.04 11.80 -1.77
C THR A 133 -11.34 10.32 -1.95
N ALA A 134 -11.61 9.60 -0.86
CA ALA A 134 -12.24 8.29 -0.91
C ALA A 134 -13.74 8.48 -1.09
N ASN A 135 -14.35 7.69 -1.98
CA ASN A 135 -15.80 7.70 -2.20
C ASN A 135 -16.37 6.38 -1.68
N HIS A 136 -17.53 6.47 -1.04
CA HIS A 136 -18.27 5.38 -0.40
C HIS A 136 -19.64 5.27 -1.07
N PRO A 137 -19.72 4.76 -2.31
CA PRO A 137 -20.96 4.77 -3.07
C PRO A 137 -22.10 4.01 -2.38
N GLU A 138 -21.78 2.99 -1.59
CA GLU A 138 -22.70 2.23 -0.75
C GLU A 138 -23.40 3.07 0.32
N PHE A 139 -22.85 4.23 0.69
CA PHE A 139 -23.44 5.14 1.67
C PHE A 139 -24.28 6.25 1.02
N HIS A 140 -24.36 6.33 -0.32
CA HIS A 140 -25.22 7.31 -0.99
C HIS A 140 -26.69 7.15 -0.57
N GLY A 141 -27.30 8.25 -0.09
CA GLY A 141 -28.68 8.25 0.40
C GLY A 141 -28.87 7.68 1.80
N THR A 142 -27.77 7.42 2.53
CA THR A 142 -27.77 7.10 3.96
C THR A 142 -27.36 8.33 4.79
N ASP A 143 -27.47 8.25 6.12
CA ASP A 143 -26.98 9.30 7.04
C ASP A 143 -25.45 9.27 7.22
N ARG A 144 -24.73 8.35 6.53
CA ARG A 144 -23.27 8.23 6.62
C ARG A 144 -22.59 9.10 5.54
N PRO A 145 -21.38 9.63 5.80
CA PRO A 145 -20.62 10.35 4.78
C PRO A 145 -20.30 9.43 3.59
N ASP A 146 -20.70 9.83 2.39
CA ASP A 146 -20.46 9.09 1.15
C ASP A 146 -19.10 9.44 0.50
N HIS A 147 -18.32 10.31 1.14
CA HIS A 147 -16.95 10.64 0.74
C HIS A 147 -16.12 11.13 1.94
N GLU A 148 -14.80 11.01 1.83
CA GLU A 148 -13.83 11.44 2.83
C GLU A 148 -12.54 11.95 2.16
N ASP A 149 -12.14 13.19 2.46
CA ASP A 149 -10.85 13.73 2.06
C ASP A 149 -9.74 13.21 2.98
N LEU A 150 -8.71 12.59 2.40
CA LEU A 150 -7.62 11.94 3.14
C LEU A 150 -6.25 12.20 2.52
N GLN A 151 -5.22 11.91 3.31
CA GLN A 151 -3.82 11.90 2.87
C GLN A 151 -3.30 10.47 2.84
N MET A 152 -2.93 9.99 1.66
CA MET A 152 -2.42 8.64 1.41
C MET A 152 -0.90 8.67 1.35
N MET A 153 -0.25 8.27 2.44
CA MET A 153 1.19 8.08 2.50
C MET A 153 1.54 6.68 1.98
N ASN A 154 2.41 6.60 0.97
CA ASN A 154 2.86 5.34 0.39
C ASN A 154 4.31 5.05 0.80
N ILE A 155 4.49 3.96 1.54
CA ILE A 155 5.80 3.42 1.88
C ILE A 155 6.11 2.27 0.92
N MET A 156 7.27 2.36 0.27
CA MET A 156 7.83 1.24 -0.47
C MET A 156 8.52 0.28 0.51
N VAL A 157 8.18 -1.00 0.45
CA VAL A 157 8.73 -2.05 1.32
C VAL A 157 9.31 -3.14 0.44
N ARG A 158 10.61 -3.41 0.56
CA ARG A 158 11.22 -4.60 -0.02
C ARG A 158 11.32 -5.69 1.04
N VAL A 159 10.81 -6.87 0.72
CA VAL A 159 10.98 -8.05 1.58
C VAL A 159 12.42 -8.57 1.45
N ASP A 160 13.15 -8.56 2.55
CA ASP A 160 14.52 -9.09 2.62
C ASP A 160 14.52 -10.59 2.98
N ARG A 161 13.52 -11.04 3.76
CA ARG A 161 13.31 -12.44 4.19
C ARG A 161 11.84 -12.69 4.50
N GLY A 162 11.34 -13.89 4.21
CA GLY A 162 9.99 -14.32 4.60
C GLY A 162 8.91 -13.97 3.59
N ALA A 163 9.24 -13.76 2.31
CA ALA A 163 8.25 -13.44 1.28
C ALA A 163 7.22 -14.56 1.07
N GLU A 164 7.59 -15.79 1.36
CA GLU A 164 6.74 -16.98 1.37
C GLU A 164 5.69 -16.98 2.48
N LEU A 165 5.85 -16.15 3.51
CA LEU A 165 4.86 -15.97 4.57
C LEU A 165 3.70 -15.06 4.13
N LEU A 166 3.83 -14.42 2.97
CA LEU A 166 2.82 -13.60 2.32
C LEU A 166 2.19 -14.37 1.16
N GLY A 167 0.87 -14.51 1.18
CA GLY A 167 0.13 -15.24 0.14
C GLY A 167 -1.14 -15.91 0.66
N GLU A 168 -1.20 -16.13 1.98
CA GLU A 168 -2.38 -16.71 2.62
C GLU A 168 -3.46 -15.64 2.85
N PRO A 169 -4.75 -16.01 2.75
CA PRO A 169 -5.85 -15.16 3.18
C PRO A 169 -5.72 -14.78 4.65
N THR A 170 -6.26 -13.61 4.98
CA THR A 170 -6.32 -13.10 6.35
C THR A 170 -7.72 -12.62 6.65
N VAL A 171 -7.98 -12.28 7.92
CA VAL A 171 -9.25 -11.63 8.29
C VAL A 171 -9.51 -10.37 7.44
N SER A 172 -8.46 -9.66 7.01
CA SER A 172 -8.60 -8.42 6.24
C SER A 172 -8.72 -8.62 4.73
N TYR A 173 -8.23 -9.74 4.21
CA TYR A 173 -8.09 -9.96 2.77
C TYR A 173 -8.40 -11.40 2.38
N ASP A 174 -9.34 -11.57 1.44
CA ASP A 174 -9.70 -12.88 0.90
C ASP A 174 -8.60 -13.46 0.01
N HIS A 175 -7.86 -12.58 -0.65
CA HIS A 175 -6.72 -12.95 -1.49
C HIS A 175 -5.54 -12.05 -1.16
N VAL A 176 -4.37 -12.66 -1.02
CA VAL A 176 -3.07 -11.98 -0.92
C VAL A 176 -2.19 -12.60 -1.98
N LYS A 177 -1.72 -11.81 -2.96
CA LYS A 177 -1.11 -12.37 -4.17
C LYS A 177 0.08 -11.54 -4.64
N TRP A 178 1.14 -12.23 -5.01
CA TRP A 178 2.25 -11.65 -5.75
C TRP A 178 1.91 -11.55 -7.23
N VAL A 179 2.12 -10.38 -7.82
CA VAL A 179 1.97 -10.14 -9.25
C VAL A 179 3.18 -9.40 -9.77
N SER A 180 3.63 -9.71 -11.00
CA SER A 180 4.75 -8.97 -11.57
C SER A 180 4.39 -7.49 -11.73
N ILE A 181 5.37 -6.61 -11.51
CA ILE A 181 5.19 -5.16 -11.64
C ILE A 181 4.75 -4.79 -13.06
N ASP A 182 5.22 -5.50 -14.08
CA ASP A 182 4.71 -5.34 -15.45
C ASP A 182 3.22 -5.63 -15.59
N LYS A 183 2.72 -6.70 -14.97
CA LYS A 183 1.26 -6.99 -14.97
C LYS A 183 0.49 -5.94 -14.19
N PHE A 184 1.03 -5.48 -13.07
CA PHE A 184 0.43 -4.40 -12.28
C PHE A 184 0.33 -3.10 -13.10
N ARG A 185 1.42 -2.70 -13.77
CA ARG A 185 1.46 -1.51 -14.64
C ARG A 185 0.50 -1.66 -15.83
N THR A 186 0.48 -2.84 -16.45
CA THR A 186 -0.44 -3.17 -17.55
C THR A 186 -1.89 -3.05 -17.10
N MET A 187 -2.23 -3.65 -15.96
CA MET A 187 -3.54 -3.55 -15.34
C MET A 187 -3.95 -2.09 -15.12
N TRP A 188 -3.05 -1.26 -14.58
CA TRP A 188 -3.32 0.15 -14.35
C TRP A 188 -3.57 0.92 -15.66
N ALA A 189 -2.77 0.66 -16.69
CA ALA A 189 -2.87 1.32 -18.00
C ALA A 189 -4.10 0.86 -18.81
N ASN A 190 -4.52 -0.40 -18.69
CA ASN A 190 -5.56 -1.02 -19.51
C ASN A 190 -6.96 -0.91 -18.91
N GLY A 191 -7.23 0.15 -18.14
CA GLY A 191 -8.56 0.36 -17.57
C GLY A 191 -8.87 -0.56 -16.39
N LYS A 192 -7.84 -1.01 -15.67
CA LYS A 192 -7.93 -1.63 -14.34
C LYS A 192 -8.71 -2.93 -14.30
N GLN A 193 -8.37 -3.85 -15.20
CA GLN A 193 -9.03 -5.14 -15.33
C GLN A 193 -8.44 -6.19 -14.36
N PRO A 194 -9.26 -6.84 -13.49
CA PRO A 194 -8.78 -7.92 -12.60
C PRO A 194 -8.09 -9.08 -13.32
N THR A 195 -8.43 -9.33 -14.58
CA THR A 195 -7.82 -10.36 -15.42
C THR A 195 -6.33 -10.13 -15.67
N ASP A 196 -5.90 -8.87 -15.72
CA ASP A 196 -4.49 -8.53 -15.98
C ASP A 196 -3.58 -8.93 -14.81
N VAL A 197 -4.14 -9.04 -13.61
CA VAL A 197 -3.48 -9.55 -12.39
C VAL A 197 -3.89 -10.98 -12.05
N GLY A 198 -4.55 -11.66 -12.98
CA GLY A 198 -4.77 -13.10 -12.98
C GLY A 198 -5.96 -13.57 -12.13
N PHE A 199 -6.98 -12.74 -11.94
CA PHE A 199 -8.31 -13.18 -11.49
C PHE A 199 -9.16 -13.49 -12.72
N THR A 200 -9.89 -14.61 -12.74
CA THR A 200 -10.60 -15.05 -13.96
C THR A 200 -12.01 -15.55 -13.67
N GLY A 201 -12.86 -15.65 -14.69
CA GLY A 201 -14.23 -16.14 -14.54
C GLY A 201 -15.09 -15.25 -13.65
N GLU A 202 -15.97 -15.88 -12.86
CA GLU A 202 -16.91 -15.18 -11.96
C GLU A 202 -16.20 -14.27 -10.94
N GLU A 203 -15.05 -14.70 -10.44
CA GLU A 203 -14.23 -13.93 -9.50
C GLU A 203 -13.89 -12.55 -10.10
N SER A 204 -13.44 -12.50 -11.35
CA SER A 204 -13.07 -11.24 -12.00
C SER A 204 -14.23 -10.24 -12.14
N PHE A 205 -15.48 -10.72 -12.19
CA PHE A 205 -16.66 -9.84 -12.28
C PHE A 205 -17.08 -9.26 -10.93
N ARG A 206 -16.71 -9.91 -9.83
CA ARG A 206 -16.99 -9.44 -8.47
C ARG A 206 -15.95 -8.46 -7.96
N LEU A 207 -14.77 -8.45 -8.56
CA LEU A 207 -13.65 -7.62 -8.15
C LEU A 207 -13.66 -6.27 -8.86
N CYS A 208 -13.27 -5.23 -8.13
CA CYS A 208 -13.02 -3.91 -8.69
C CYS A 208 -11.64 -3.38 -8.31
N ILE A 209 -11.05 -2.58 -9.20
CA ILE A 209 -9.75 -1.95 -8.96
C ILE A 209 -9.93 -0.44 -8.94
N HIS A 210 -10.01 0.12 -7.75
CA HIS A 210 -10.08 1.57 -7.56
C HIS A 210 -9.50 1.97 -6.20
N GLY A 211 -9.31 3.28 -6.03
CA GLY A 211 -8.86 3.87 -4.77
C GLY A 211 -7.47 4.48 -4.85
N LEU A 212 -7.20 5.34 -3.87
CA LEU A 212 -5.96 6.12 -3.78
C LEU A 212 -4.74 5.23 -3.48
N CYS A 213 -4.94 4.10 -2.83
CA CYS A 213 -3.86 3.17 -2.50
C CYS A 213 -3.25 2.55 -3.77
N ILE A 214 -4.07 2.02 -4.67
CA ILE A 214 -3.57 1.42 -5.91
C ILE A 214 -3.02 2.49 -6.88
N SER A 215 -3.61 3.69 -6.92
CA SER A 215 -3.07 4.79 -7.73
C SER A 215 -1.72 5.28 -7.25
N SER A 216 -1.56 5.51 -5.94
CA SER A 216 -0.28 5.94 -5.38
C SER A 216 0.80 4.88 -5.58
N SER A 217 0.47 3.60 -5.45
CA SER A 217 1.40 2.51 -5.77
C SER A 217 1.79 2.47 -7.24
N ALA A 218 0.85 2.71 -8.16
CA ALA A 218 1.16 2.80 -9.59
C ALA A 218 2.06 3.99 -9.90
N ASP A 219 1.77 5.17 -9.34
CA ASP A 219 2.55 6.39 -9.50
C ASP A 219 3.98 6.22 -8.95
N VAL A 220 4.11 5.61 -7.76
CA VAL A 220 5.40 5.27 -7.14
C VAL A 220 6.15 4.26 -8.00
N LEU A 221 5.51 3.18 -8.45
CA LEU A 221 6.15 2.17 -9.29
C LEU A 221 6.54 2.72 -10.66
N ALA A 222 5.96 3.81 -11.15
CA ALA A 222 6.30 4.37 -12.46
C ALA A 222 7.63 5.15 -12.49
N VAL A 223 8.16 5.55 -11.34
CA VAL A 223 9.33 6.45 -11.21
C VAL A 223 10.60 5.77 -10.68
N ILE A 224 10.56 4.44 -10.56
CA ILE A 224 11.65 3.55 -10.14
C ILE A 224 11.93 2.55 -11.25
#